data_AF-A0A359E8F0-F1
#
_entry.id   AF-A0A359E8F0-F1
#
_cell.length_a   1.000
_cell.length_b   1.000
_cell.length_c   1.000
_cell.angle_alpha   90.00
_cell.angle_beta   90.00
_cell.angle_gamma   90.00
#
_symmetry.space_group_name_H-M   'P 1'
#
loop_
_entity.id
_entity.type
_entity.pdbx_description
1 polymer ?
#
loop_
_entity_poly.entity_id
_entity_poly.type
_entity_poly.pdbx_seq_one_letter_code
_entity_poly.pdbx_strand_id
1 'polypeptide(L)' 'PERLAAVARELTKKFEEVTRGTIAELKAEYEQRDSIKGEIVVVISGKGYSE' A
#
# COMPACT_ATOMS: atom_id res chain seq x y z
N PRO A 1 8.43 10.49 5.59
CA PRO A 1 7.33 9.50 5.71
C PRO A 1 6.12 9.81 4.82
N GLU A 2 6.16 10.95 4.16
CA GLU A 2 5.09 11.61 3.41
C GLU A 2 5.12 11.20 1.93
N ARG A 3 6.04 10.30 1.55
CA ARG A 3 6.14 9.81 0.18
C ARG A 3 4.89 9.01 -0.17
N LEU A 4 4.25 9.34 -1.29
CA LEU A 4 3.12 8.59 -1.79
C LEU A 4 3.54 7.19 -2.24
N ALA A 5 2.71 6.21 -1.92
CA ALA A 5 2.87 4.83 -2.34
C ALA A 5 1.49 4.16 -2.51
N ALA A 6 1.51 2.99 -3.13
CA ALA A 6 0.37 2.09 -3.20
C ALA A 6 0.80 0.68 -2.78
N VAL A 7 -0.03 0.02 -1.98
CA VAL A 7 0.10 -1.40 -1.65
C VAL A 7 -1.03 -2.13 -2.34
N ALA A 8 -0.67 -2.99 -3.30
CA ALA A 8 -1.62 -3.84 -4.02
C ALA A 8 -1.47 -5.28 -3.54
N ARG A 9 -2.55 -5.88 -3.06
CA ARG A 9 -2.59 -7.23 -2.50
C ARG A 9 -3.42 -8.13 -3.41
N GLU A 10 -2.91 -9.33 -3.70
CA GLU A 10 -3.63 -10.39 -4.39
C GLU A 10 -4.24 -9.94 -5.75
N LEU A 11 -3.46 -9.21 -6.56
CA LEU A 11 -3.87 -8.76 -7.89
C LEU A 11 -4.39 -9.91 -8.74
N THR A 12 -5.49 -9.67 -9.47
CA THR A 12 -6.26 -10.60 -10.31
C THR A 12 -7.04 -11.69 -9.57
N LYS A 13 -7.01 -11.71 -8.22
CA LYS A 13 -7.69 -12.73 -7.41
C LYS A 13 -8.98 -12.18 -6.80
N LYS A 14 -9.78 -13.07 -6.19
CA LYS A 14 -11.12 -12.75 -5.64
C LYS A 14 -11.11 -11.65 -4.56
N PHE A 15 -10.02 -11.54 -3.81
CA PHE A 15 -9.88 -10.60 -2.69
C PHE A 15 -8.78 -9.57 -2.96
N GLU A 16 -8.70 -9.11 -4.22
CA GLU A 16 -7.81 -8.03 -4.62
C GLU A 16 -8.09 -6.75 -3.81
N GLU A 17 -7.04 -6.08 -3.40
CA GLU A 17 -7.12 -4.81 -2.68
C GLU A 17 -5.98 -3.87 -3.10
N VAL A 18 -6.28 -2.58 -3.26
CA VAL A 18 -5.25 -1.56 -3.48
C VAL A 18 -5.44 -0.39 -2.53
N THR A 19 -4.55 -0.26 -1.56
CA THR A 19 -4.50 0.87 -0.63
C THR A 19 -3.49 1.90 -1.15
N ARG A 20 -3.86 3.19 -1.17
CA ARG A 20 -2.99 4.30 -1.58
C ARG A 20 -2.90 5.33 -0.47
N GLY A 21 -1.74 5.94 -0.33
CA GLY A 21 -1.51 7.01 0.65
C GLY A 21 -0.03 7.30 0.82
N THR A 22 0.29 8.14 1.78
CA THR A 22 1.66 8.30 2.24
C THR A 22 2.14 7.01 2.92
N ILE A 23 3.45 6.77 2.93
CA ILE A 23 4.05 5.65 3.67
C ILE A 23 3.60 5.64 5.14
N ALA A 24 3.44 6.82 5.76
CA ALA A 24 2.97 6.94 7.14
C ALA A 24 1.54 6.42 7.33
N GLU A 25 0.62 6.80 6.46
CA GLU A 25 -0.78 6.36 6.51
C GLU A 25 -0.89 4.86 6.24
N LEU A 26 -0.20 4.37 5.19
CA LEU A 26 -0.18 2.94 4.86
C LEU A 26 0.37 2.10 6.00
N LYS A 27 1.44 2.55 6.67
CA LYS A 27 1.97 1.87 7.84
C LYS A 27 0.94 1.81 8.96
N ALA A 28 0.33 2.95 9.32
CA ALA A 28 -0.64 3.01 10.40
C ALA A 28 -1.87 2.13 10.13
N GLU A 29 -2.33 2.07 8.88
CA GLU A 29 -3.44 1.20 8.47
C GLU A 29 -3.08 -0.28 8.59
N TYR A 30 -1.90 -0.68 8.08
CA TYR A 30 -1.50 -2.09 8.06
C TYR A 30 -1.12 -2.61 9.45
N GLU A 31 -0.66 -1.74 10.36
CA GLU A 31 -0.43 -2.09 11.78
C GLU A 31 -1.72 -2.43 12.53
N GLN A 32 -2.88 -1.93 12.08
CA GLN A 32 -4.18 -2.24 12.69
C GLN A 32 -4.77 -3.57 12.22
N ARG A 33 -4.14 -4.24 11.24
CA ARG A 33 -4.66 -5.49 10.66
C ARG A 33 -4.14 -6.68 11.45
N ASP A 34 -5.03 -7.56 11.87
CA ASP A 34 -4.69 -8.81 12.58
C ASP A 34 -3.78 -9.74 11.76
N SER A 35 -3.92 -9.72 10.42
CA SER A 35 -2.99 -10.43 9.54
C SER A 35 -2.96 -9.83 8.13
N ILE A 36 -1.78 -9.91 7.51
CA ILE A 36 -1.57 -9.54 6.12
C ILE A 36 -1.03 -10.79 5.42
N LYS A 37 -1.78 -11.30 4.44
CA LYS A 37 -1.48 -12.56 3.75
C LYS A 37 -1.63 -12.39 2.24
N GLY A 38 -0.95 -13.26 1.51
CA GLY A 38 -0.97 -13.28 0.05
C GLY A 38 0.19 -12.51 -0.56
N GLU A 39 0.14 -12.39 -1.88
CA GLU A 39 1.13 -11.66 -2.69
C GLU A 39 0.88 -10.16 -2.59
N ILE A 40 1.97 -9.39 -2.50
CA ILE A 40 1.93 -7.94 -2.35
C ILE A 40 2.88 -7.29 -3.34
N VAL A 41 2.39 -6.26 -4.01
CA VAL A 41 3.18 -5.32 -4.80
C VAL A 41 3.15 -3.97 -4.11
N VAL A 42 4.32 -3.36 -3.93
CA VAL A 42 4.43 -1.99 -3.41
C VAL A 42 4.96 -1.09 -4.52
N VAL A 43 4.17 -0.07 -4.86
CA VAL A 43 4.55 0.97 -5.82
C VAL A 43 4.92 2.22 -5.04
N ILE A 44 6.11 2.75 -5.24
CA ILE A 44 6.62 3.93 -4.52
C ILE A 44 6.78 5.06 -5.52
N SER A 45 6.23 6.22 -5.20
CA SER A 45 6.40 7.40 -6.05
C SER A 45 7.86 7.88 -6.09
N GLY A 46 8.22 8.45 -7.25
CA GLY A 46 9.54 9.04 -7.46
C GLY A 46 9.82 10.21 -6.52
N LYS A 47 11.09 10.59 -6.39
CA LYS A 47 11.48 11.78 -5.62
C LYS A 47 10.86 13.02 -6.26
N GLY A 48 10.12 13.81 -5.46
CA GLY A 48 9.51 15.06 -5.92
C GLY A 48 8.19 14.90 -6.67
N TYR A 49 7.65 13.68 -6.76
CA TYR A 49 6.30 13.47 -7.27
C TYR A 49 5.26 14.09 -6.32
N SER A 50 4.30 14.81 -6.92
CA SER A 50 3.08 15.30 -6.29
C SER A 50 1.91 14.92 -7.18
N GLU A 51 0.77 14.59 -6.58
CA GLU A 51 -0.48 14.31 -7.29
C GLU A 51 -1.18 15.61 -7.74
#